data_AF-A0A354HQE2-F1
#
_entry.id   AF-A0A354HQE2-F1
#
_cell.length_a   1.000
_cell.length_b   1.000
_cell.length_c   1.000
_cell.angle_alpha   90.00
_cell.angle_beta   90.00
_cell.angle_gamma   90.00
#
_symmetry.space_group_name_H-M   'P 1'
#
loop_
_entity.id
_entity.type
_entity.pdbx_description
1 polymer ?
#
loop_
_entity_poly.entity_id
_entity_poly.type
_entity_poly.pdbx_seq_one_letter_code
_entity_poly.pdbx_strand_id
1 'polypeptide(L)'
;ADPNDFGIFDMRGLGFIRGDFVRDIAALNKVELLPWDCWGLADCPDSELTEADLELLDRCAPLTMKADVDETRVGELYLDPRLKVPAKIKSYIQAGIQEIEL
;
A
#
# COMPACT_ATOMS: atom_id res chain seq x y z
N ALA A 1 -1.66 -8.37 17.62
CA ALA A 1 -0.19 -8.25 17.59
C ALA A 1 0.16 -6.76 17.66
N ASP A 2 1.35 -6.39 18.13
CA ASP A 2 1.80 -4.99 18.13
C ASP A 2 2.30 -4.63 16.72
N PRO A 3 1.80 -3.56 16.07
CA PRO A 3 2.29 -3.14 14.75
C PRO A 3 3.81 -2.92 14.69
N ASN A 4 4.43 -2.53 15.80
CA ASN A 4 5.87 -2.26 15.87
C ASN A 4 6.73 -3.52 15.79
N ASP A 5 6.14 -4.71 15.89
CA ASP A 5 6.82 -5.98 15.66
C ASP A 5 7.03 -6.29 14.17
N PHE A 6 6.35 -5.55 13.27
CA PHE A 6 6.36 -5.81 11.82
C PHE A 6 7.13 -4.74 11.06
N GLY A 7 8.03 -5.18 10.18
CA GLY A 7 8.83 -4.35 9.30
C GLY A 7 10.30 -4.77 9.25
N ILE A 8 11.13 -3.95 8.61
CA ILE A 8 12.58 -4.21 8.44
C ILE A 8 13.41 -3.00 8.83
N PHE A 9 14.63 -3.23 9.33
CA PHE A 9 15.53 -2.18 9.82
C PHE A 9 14.87 -1.29 10.89
N ASP A 10 14.74 0.00 10.62
CA ASP A 10 14.05 1.02 11.43
C ASP A 10 12.64 1.33 10.91
N MET A 11 12.28 0.78 9.74
CA MET A 11 10.97 0.95 9.12
C MET A 11 10.00 -0.11 9.66
N ARG A 12 9.22 0.26 10.67
CA ARG A 12 8.23 -0.62 11.31
C ARG A 12 6.93 0.10 11.61
N GLY A 13 5.91 -0.65 12.01
CA GLY A 13 4.65 -0.08 12.48
C GLY A 13 3.59 0.03 11.39
N LEU A 14 2.51 0.75 11.72
CA LEU A 14 1.32 0.83 10.88
C LEU A 14 1.62 1.38 9.49
N GLY A 15 2.46 2.42 9.38
CA GLY A 15 2.85 2.96 8.08
C GLY A 15 3.55 1.95 7.16
N PHE A 16 4.36 1.04 7.71
CA PHE A 16 5.01 -0.02 6.93
C PHE A 16 3.98 -1.03 6.42
N ILE A 17 3.16 -1.57 7.33
CA ILE A 17 2.11 -2.55 7.02
C ILE A 17 1.13 -2.00 5.97
N ARG A 18 0.69 -0.75 6.16
CA ARG A 18 -0.21 -0.05 5.25
C ARG A 18 0.40 0.11 3.86
N GLY A 19 1.67 0.48 3.79
CA GLY A 19 2.39 0.60 2.52
C GLY A 19 2.40 -0.72 1.75
N ASP A 20 2.64 -1.83 2.45
CA ASP A 20 2.62 -3.17 1.85
C ASP A 20 1.23 -3.52 1.31
N PHE A 21 0.16 -3.27 2.07
CA PHE A 21 -1.20 -3.50 1.58
C PHE A 21 -1.52 -2.74 0.29
N VAL A 22 -1.13 -1.47 0.20
CA VAL A 22 -1.37 -0.64 -0.98
C VAL A 22 -0.62 -1.19 -2.20
N ARG A 23 0.67 -1.53 -2.03
CA ARG A 23 1.48 -2.12 -3.11
C ARG A 23 1.01 -3.51 -3.51
N ASP A 24 0.64 -4.36 -2.56
CA ASP A 24 0.16 -5.72 -2.82
C ASP A 24 -1.14 -5.70 -3.62
N ILE A 25 -2.12 -4.86 -3.25
CA ILE A 25 -3.37 -4.75 -4.00
C ILE A 25 -3.12 -4.33 -5.46
N ALA A 26 -2.19 -3.40 -5.69
CA ALA A 26 -1.80 -2.99 -7.04
C ALA A 26 -1.05 -4.12 -7.80
N ALA A 27 -0.11 -4.79 -7.15
CA ALA A 27 0.65 -5.91 -7.72
C ALA A 27 -0.26 -7.09 -8.09
N LEU A 28 -1.25 -7.39 -7.26
CA LEU A 28 -2.27 -8.42 -7.54
C LEU A 28 -3.15 -8.03 -8.75
N ASN A 29 -3.30 -6.73 -9.03
CA ASN A 29 -3.89 -6.19 -10.26
C ASN A 29 -2.88 -6.06 -11.43
N LYS A 30 -1.75 -6.77 -11.35
CA LYS A 30 -0.70 -6.85 -12.39
C LYS A 30 -0.01 -5.51 -12.69
N VAL A 31 0.02 -4.59 -11.73
CA VAL A 31 0.85 -3.38 -11.84
C VAL A 31 2.26 -3.71 -11.37
N GLU A 32 3.25 -3.46 -12.23
CA GLU A 32 4.66 -3.60 -11.88
C GLU A 32 5.11 -2.38 -11.06
N LEU A 33 5.69 -2.63 -9.87
CA LEU A 33 6.07 -1.61 -8.91
C LEU A 33 7.46 -1.90 -8.33
N LEU A 34 8.20 -0.84 -8.01
CA LEU A 34 9.39 -0.94 -7.19
C LEU A 34 9.02 -1.02 -5.69
N PRO A 35 9.89 -1.57 -4.83
CA PRO A 35 9.60 -1.77 -3.41
C PRO A 35 9.23 -0.50 -2.64
N TRP A 36 9.66 0.66 -3.16
CA TRP A 36 9.52 1.96 -2.51
C TRP A 36 8.69 2.95 -3.33
N ASP A 37 7.88 2.44 -4.24
CA ASP A 37 6.85 3.21 -4.92
C ASP A 37 5.68 3.44 -3.95
N CYS A 38 5.36 4.72 -3.75
CA CYS A 38 4.37 5.17 -2.79
C CYS A 38 3.43 6.20 -3.41
N TRP A 39 2.16 6.07 -3.05
CA TRP A 39 1.06 6.97 -3.40
C TRP A 39 -0.08 6.77 -2.39
N GLY A 40 -1.07 7.66 -2.39
CA GLY A 40 -2.29 7.50 -1.61
C GLY A 40 -2.00 7.14 -0.15
N LEU A 41 -2.58 6.04 0.33
CA LEU A 41 -2.36 5.59 1.70
C LEU A 41 -0.92 5.13 1.97
N ALA A 42 -0.15 4.68 0.98
CA ALA A 42 1.25 4.30 1.23
C ALA A 42 2.14 5.52 1.59
N ASP A 43 1.75 6.73 1.16
CA ASP A 43 2.49 7.99 1.39
C ASP A 43 1.79 8.92 2.40
N CYS A 44 0.71 8.46 3.05
CA CYS A 44 -0.08 9.24 4.01
C CYS A 44 0.53 9.17 5.42
N PRO A 45 0.74 10.29 6.14
CA PRO A 45 1.18 10.25 7.53
C PRO A 45 0.16 9.58 8.46
N ASP A 46 0.61 8.82 9.46
CA ASP A 46 -0.29 8.14 10.42
C ASP A 46 -1.22 9.12 11.15
N SER A 47 -0.78 10.36 11.38
CA SER A 47 -1.58 11.42 12.02
C SER A 47 -2.74 11.93 11.18
N GLU A 48 -2.75 11.63 9.87
CA GLU A 48 -3.78 12.07 8.93
C GLU A 48 -4.77 10.95 8.56
N LEU A 49 -4.56 9.74 9.08
CA LEU A 49 -5.47 8.62 8.84
C LEU A 49 -6.85 8.89 9.45
N THR A 50 -7.88 8.63 8.64
CA THR A 50 -9.27 8.64 9.10
C THR A 50 -9.74 7.24 9.45
N GLU A 51 -10.85 7.14 10.19
CA GLU A 51 -11.50 5.84 10.47
C GLU A 51 -11.84 5.09 9.17
N ALA A 52 -12.29 5.81 8.14
CA ALA A 52 -12.60 5.23 6.84
C ALA A 52 -11.36 4.71 6.08
N ASP A 53 -10.16 5.19 6.42
CA ASP A 53 -8.91 4.64 5.90
C ASP A 53 -8.55 3.35 6.65
N LEU A 54 -8.73 3.32 7.97
CA LEU A 54 -8.52 2.10 8.77
C LEU A 54 -9.49 0.98 8.34
N GLU A 55 -10.77 1.28 8.15
CA GLU A 55 -11.77 0.33 7.62
C GLU A 55 -11.42 -0.16 6.20
N LEU A 56 -10.78 0.66 5.37
CA LEU A 56 -10.29 0.23 4.06
C LEU A 56 -9.11 -0.74 4.22
N LEU A 57 -8.17 -0.45 5.11
CA LEU A 57 -7.01 -1.32 5.37
C LEU A 57 -7.42 -2.67 5.96
N ASP A 58 -8.42 -2.69 6.83
CA ASP A 58 -9.02 -3.93 7.35
C ASP A 58 -9.60 -4.82 6.23
N ARG A 59 -10.12 -4.20 5.15
CA ARG A 59 -10.56 -4.93 3.96
C ARG A 59 -9.41 -5.40 3.08
N CYS A 60 -8.29 -4.68 3.03
CA CYS A 60 -7.08 -5.11 2.32
C CYS A 60 -6.45 -6.36 2.97
N ALA A 61 -6.30 -6.35 4.30
CA ALA A 61 -5.57 -7.36 5.06
C ALA A 61 -5.91 -8.83 4.71
N PRO A 62 -7.19 -9.28 4.67
CA PRO A 62 -7.50 -10.67 4.34
C PRO A 62 -7.27 -11.02 2.86
N LEU A 63 -7.18 -10.03 1.96
CA LEU A 63 -6.97 -10.24 0.52
C LEU A 63 -5.48 -10.35 0.17
N THR A 64 -4.60 -9.72 0.94
CA THR A 64 -3.14 -9.75 0.71
C THR A 64 -2.43 -10.89 1.45
N MET A 65 -3.10 -11.54 2.42
CA MET A 65 -2.52 -12.62 3.22
C MET A 65 -2.59 -14.02 2.55
N LYS A 66 -3.53 -14.25 1.64
CA LYS A 66 -3.85 -15.60 1.13
C LYS A 66 -3.06 -15.97 -0.11
N ALA A 67 -2.67 -17.24 -0.20
CA ALA A 67 -2.10 -17.81 -1.43
C ALA A 67 -3.15 -17.96 -2.55
N ASP A 68 -4.41 -18.22 -2.19
CA ASP A 68 -5.54 -18.22 -3.12
C ASP A 68 -6.22 -16.85 -3.09
N VAL A 69 -5.98 -16.07 -4.15
CA VAL A 69 -6.38 -14.67 -4.24
C VAL A 69 -7.77 -14.57 -4.87
N ASP A 70 -8.69 -13.89 -4.18
CA ASP A 70 -9.98 -13.49 -4.76
C ASP A 70 -9.76 -12.29 -5.70
N GLU A 71 -9.42 -12.58 -6.95
CA GLU A 71 -9.10 -11.55 -7.97
C GLU A 71 -10.26 -10.56 -8.18
N THR A 72 -11.51 -11.00 -8.03
CA THR A 72 -12.68 -10.11 -8.19
C THR A 72 -12.72 -9.08 -7.08
N ARG A 73 -12.61 -9.51 -5.81
CA ARG A 73 -12.59 -8.57 -4.67
C ARG A 73 -11.38 -7.66 -4.68
N VAL A 74 -10.22 -8.17 -5.09
CA VAL A 74 -9.00 -7.37 -5.24
C VAL A 74 -9.18 -6.31 -6.34
N GLY A 75 -9.81 -6.66 -7.46
CA GLY A 75 -10.17 -5.71 -8.52
C GLY A 75 -11.16 -4.63 -8.05
N GLU A 76 -12.19 -5.02 -7.31
CA GLU A 76 -13.17 -4.08 -6.73
C GLU A 76 -12.50 -3.09 -5.76
N LEU A 77 -11.64 -3.58 -4.87
CA LEU A 77 -10.94 -2.74 -3.90
C LEU A 77 -9.97 -1.77 -4.59
N TYR A 78 -9.32 -2.22 -5.67
CA TYR A 78 -8.39 -1.40 -6.45
C TYR A 78 -9.05 -0.24 -7.20
N LEU A 79 -10.38 -0.18 -7.27
CA LEU A 79 -11.09 0.99 -7.79
C LEU A 79 -11.11 2.16 -6.80
N ASP A 80 -10.79 1.94 -5.52
CA ASP A 80 -10.68 3.02 -4.54
C ASP A 80 -9.47 3.93 -4.89
N PRO A 81 -9.67 5.24 -5.08
CA PRO A 81 -8.58 6.17 -5.45
C PRO A 81 -7.42 6.20 -4.46
N ARG A 82 -7.64 5.79 -3.20
CA ARG A 82 -6.61 5.70 -2.17
C ARG A 82 -5.64 4.53 -2.39
N LEU A 83 -6.05 3.53 -3.16
CA LEU A 83 -5.27 2.32 -3.50
C LEU A 83 -4.87 2.30 -4.98
N LYS A 84 -5.69 2.86 -5.87
CA LYS A 84 -5.42 2.90 -7.31
C LYS A 84 -4.10 3.62 -7.58
N VAL A 85 -3.21 2.99 -8.33
CA VAL A 85 -1.96 3.63 -8.76
C VAL A 85 -2.32 4.80 -9.70
N PRO A 86 -1.94 6.04 -9.34
CA PRO A 86 -2.15 7.20 -10.20
C PRO A 86 -1.12 7.25 -11.34
N ALA A 87 -1.31 8.16 -12.29
CA ALA A 87 -0.34 8.39 -13.38
C ALA A 87 1.03 8.88 -12.89
N LYS A 88 1.10 9.42 -11.67
CA LYS A 88 2.33 9.93 -11.05
C LYS A 88 2.47 9.47 -9.62
N ILE A 89 3.61 8.87 -9.30
CA ILE A 89 3.93 8.34 -7.98
C ILE A 89 5.25 8.90 -7.45
N LYS A 90 5.51 8.73 -6.15
CA LYS A 90 6.83 8.98 -5.57
C LYS A 90 7.56 7.65 -5.39
N SER A 91 8.80 7.58 -5.88
CA SER A 91 9.70 6.46 -5.64
C SER A 91 10.84 6.89 -4.72
N TYR A 92 11.04 6.17 -3.61
CA TYR A 92 12.10 6.44 -2.66
C TYR A 92 13.32 5.56 -2.95
N ILE A 93 14.26 6.09 -3.73
CA ILE A 93 15.49 5.37 -4.13
C ILE A 93 16.72 5.93 -3.42
N GLN A 94 17.87 5.27 -3.58
CA GLN A 94 19.13 5.70 -2.96
C GLN A 94 19.54 7.14 -3.35
N ALA A 95 19.20 7.58 -4.56
CA ALA A 95 19.46 8.94 -5.03
C ALA A 95 18.50 10.00 -4.45
N GLY A 96 17.56 9.60 -3.60
CA GLY A 96 16.51 10.45 -3.03
C GLY A 96 15.14 10.16 -3.63
N ILE A 97 14.17 11.03 -3.30
CA ILE A 97 12.78 10.92 -3.78
C ILE A 97 12.72 11.33 -5.25
N GLN A 98 12.10 10.50 -6.09
CA GLN A 98 11.84 10.79 -7.51
C GLN A 98 10.33 10.77 -7.77
N GLU A 99 9.83 11.70 -8.58
CA GLU A 99 8.47 11.61 -9.15
C GLU A 99 8.55 10.81 -10.46
N ILE A 100 7.78 9.73 -10.56
CA ILE A 100 7.76 8.82 -11.71
C ILE A 100 6.39 8.92 -12.40
N GLU A 101 6.40 9.05 -13.72
CA GLU A 101 5.20 8.95 -14.57
C GLU A 101 5.11 7.52 -15.12
N LEU A 102 3.94 6.88 -14.95
CA LEU A 102 3.68 5.47 -15.26
C LEU A 102 2.98 5.26 -16.61
#